data_AF-A0A941TYH1-F1
#
_entry.id   AF-A0A941TYH1-F1
#
_cell.length_a   1.000
_cell.length_b   1.000
_cell.length_c   1.000
_cell.angle_alpha   90.00
_cell.angle_beta   90.00
_cell.angle_gamma   90.00
#
_symmetry.space_group_name_H-M   'P 1'
#
loop_
_entity.id
_entity.type
_entity.pdbx_description
1 polymer ?
#
loop_
_entity_poly.entity_id
_entity_poly.type
_entity_poly.pdbx_seq_one_letter_code
_entity_poly.pdbx_strand_id
1 'polypeptide(L)'
;MNRPVRTALPLLAALLAALLAAAALAQGANTKSLGTGKGGRLLTMEELRACMTQQQDLALRKPGLESERAALERERGRIDQTEAALKDDDAKIRKLAQTADDIGRRTRELQQRIAAYNDNAARFQSANASGPTADRQRRALDNEKAAIDRDTAQLESDRAALGPGAEQMAKDFNARVEARNRAVDDWNARNQALAKKTQAYETDRQNWQIDCEGKSYREDDEKAIQKGK
;
A
#
# COMPACT_ATOMS: atom_id res chain seq x y z
N MET A 1 -28.32 -97.45 1.23
CA MET A 1 -29.62 -96.89 1.71
C MET A 1 -29.82 -95.57 0.97
N ASN A 2 -30.44 -95.47 -0.22
CA ASN A 2 -31.77 -95.85 -0.68
C ASN A 2 -32.93 -95.28 0.18
N ARG A 3 -33.37 -94.05 -0.08
CA ARG A 3 -34.54 -93.74 -0.94
C ARG A 3 -34.88 -92.23 -0.97
N PRO A 4 -35.57 -91.75 -2.04
CA PRO A 4 -35.96 -90.36 -2.28
C PRO A 4 -37.41 -90.07 -1.88
N VAL A 5 -37.79 -88.80 -1.70
CA VAL A 5 -39.19 -88.35 -1.78
C VAL A 5 -39.28 -86.98 -2.45
N ARG A 6 -40.08 -86.92 -3.53
CA ARG A 6 -40.59 -85.71 -4.18
C ARG A 6 -41.84 -85.24 -3.45
N THR A 7 -42.07 -83.93 -3.33
CA THR A 7 -43.43 -83.34 -3.31
C THR A 7 -43.43 -81.89 -3.80
N ALA A 8 -44.56 -81.51 -4.39
CA ALA A 8 -44.86 -80.36 -5.25
C ALA A 8 -44.90 -78.96 -4.59
N LEU A 9 -44.68 -77.95 -5.45
CA LEU A 9 -45.04 -76.51 -5.41
C LEU A 9 -46.56 -76.25 -5.17
N PRO A 10 -47.10 -74.99 -5.13
CA PRO A 10 -46.55 -73.64 -4.85
C PRO A 10 -47.53 -72.74 -4.02
N LEU A 11 -47.31 -71.41 -4.05
CA LEU A 11 -48.25 -70.30 -3.78
C LEU A 11 -48.40 -69.82 -2.33
N LEU A 12 -47.47 -68.97 -1.85
CA LEU A 12 -47.76 -67.92 -0.85
C LEU A 12 -46.59 -66.92 -0.63
N ALA A 13 -45.77 -66.66 -1.66
CA ALA A 13 -44.56 -65.84 -1.53
C ALA A 13 -44.64 -64.47 -2.23
N ALA A 14 -45.84 -63.91 -2.46
CA ALA A 14 -46.00 -62.70 -3.27
C ALA A 14 -46.72 -61.51 -2.59
N LEU A 15 -47.13 -61.61 -1.31
CA LEU A 15 -47.82 -60.49 -0.63
C LEU A 15 -47.04 -59.80 0.51
N LEU A 16 -45.93 -60.38 1.01
CA LEU A 16 -45.10 -59.72 2.02
C LEU A 16 -43.90 -58.92 1.48
N ALA A 17 -43.60 -59.02 0.17
CA ALA A 17 -42.54 -58.22 -0.45
C ALA A 17 -43.01 -56.82 -0.90
N ALA A 18 -44.33 -56.58 -0.97
CA ALA A 18 -44.89 -55.31 -1.44
C ALA A 18 -45.04 -54.24 -0.32
N LEU A 19 -45.07 -54.64 0.95
CA LEU A 19 -45.19 -53.69 2.08
C LEU A 19 -43.85 -53.17 2.61
N LEU A 20 -42.72 -53.77 2.22
CA LEU A 20 -41.38 -53.28 2.57
C LEU A 20 -40.71 -52.45 1.45
N ALA A 21 -41.27 -52.44 0.24
CA ALA A 21 -40.76 -51.64 -0.88
C ALA A 21 -41.31 -50.20 -0.91
N ALA A 22 -42.41 -49.90 -0.19
CA ALA A 22 -43.02 -48.57 -0.16
C ALA A 22 -42.28 -47.56 0.73
N ALA A 23 -41.39 -48.01 1.62
CA ALA A 23 -40.59 -47.12 2.47
C ALA A 23 -39.32 -46.58 1.78
N ALA A 24 -38.89 -47.19 0.66
CA ALA A 24 -37.66 -46.81 -0.04
C ALA A 24 -37.89 -45.84 -1.22
N LEU A 25 -39.13 -45.64 -1.67
CA LEU A 25 -39.45 -44.81 -2.85
C LEU A 25 -39.77 -43.34 -2.54
N ALA A 26 -39.74 -42.93 -1.26
CA ALA A 26 -39.91 -41.52 -0.87
C ALA A 26 -38.58 -40.73 -0.84
N GLN A 27 -37.44 -41.35 -1.16
CA GLN A 27 -36.12 -40.72 -1.05
C GLN A 27 -35.56 -40.13 -2.36
N GLY A 28 -36.32 -40.09 -3.46
CA GLY A 28 -35.70 -39.95 -4.80
C GLY A 28 -35.94 -38.69 -5.64
N ALA A 29 -36.96 -37.86 -5.38
CA ALA A 29 -37.41 -36.93 -6.44
C ALA A 29 -36.98 -35.45 -6.30
N ASN A 30 -36.71 -34.94 -5.09
CA ASN A 30 -36.54 -33.49 -4.86
C ASN A 30 -35.38 -33.15 -3.91
N THR A 31 -34.23 -33.83 -4.05
CA THR A 31 -33.03 -33.52 -3.25
C THR A 31 -31.98 -32.78 -4.08
N LYS A 32 -31.50 -31.64 -3.57
CA LYS A 32 -30.40 -30.86 -4.14
C LYS A 32 -29.16 -30.96 -3.23
N SER A 33 -28.02 -30.43 -3.67
CA SER A 33 -26.79 -30.34 -2.87
C SER A 33 -26.31 -28.90 -2.75
N LEU A 34 -25.80 -28.53 -1.58
CA LEU A 34 -25.21 -27.20 -1.37
C LEU A 34 -23.81 -27.13 -2.01
N GLY A 35 -23.54 -26.07 -2.77
CA GLY A 35 -22.23 -25.86 -3.40
C GLY A 35 -21.94 -26.86 -4.54
N THR A 36 -20.67 -27.20 -4.72
CA THR A 36 -20.21 -28.02 -5.87
C THR A 36 -20.02 -29.50 -5.55
N GLY A 37 -20.00 -29.88 -4.26
CA GLY A 37 -19.89 -31.27 -3.84
C GLY A 37 -21.16 -32.09 -4.12
N LYS A 38 -21.00 -33.42 -4.27
CA LYS A 38 -22.13 -34.34 -4.53
C LYS A 38 -22.23 -35.40 -3.44
N GLY A 39 -23.44 -35.66 -2.96
CA GLY A 39 -23.79 -36.90 -2.26
C GLY A 39 -23.49 -36.95 -0.76
N GLY A 40 -23.35 -35.81 -0.08
CA GLY A 40 -23.23 -35.77 1.37
C GLY A 40 -24.54 -36.07 2.10
N ARG A 41 -24.46 -36.22 3.44
CA ARG A 41 -25.60 -36.42 4.35
C ARG A 41 -26.75 -35.45 4.04
N LEU A 42 -27.99 -35.92 4.15
CA LEU A 42 -29.18 -35.09 4.08
C LEU A 42 -29.26 -34.17 5.32
N LEU A 43 -29.28 -32.86 5.09
CA LEU A 43 -29.45 -31.83 6.13
C LEU A 43 -30.88 -31.79 6.65
N THR A 44 -31.03 -31.46 7.93
CA THR A 44 -32.32 -31.02 8.47
C THR A 44 -32.66 -29.61 7.98
N MET A 45 -33.92 -29.20 8.12
CA MET A 45 -34.34 -27.84 7.76
C MET A 45 -33.56 -26.76 8.53
N GLU A 46 -33.24 -26.98 9.81
CA GLU A 46 -32.45 -26.03 10.61
C GLU A 46 -30.99 -25.97 10.17
N GLU A 47 -30.38 -27.12 9.89
CA GLU A 47 -29.02 -27.19 9.35
C GLU A 47 -28.92 -26.52 7.98
N LEU A 48 -29.91 -26.75 7.11
CA LEU A 48 -30.01 -26.10 5.81
C LEU A 48 -30.11 -24.58 5.95
N ARG A 49 -30.94 -24.09 6.88
CA ARG A 49 -31.08 -22.65 7.14
C ARG A 49 -29.75 -22.04 7.59
N ALA A 50 -29.06 -22.66 8.55
CA ALA A 50 -27.76 -22.20 9.02
C ALA A 50 -26.72 -22.15 7.89
N CYS A 51 -26.65 -23.21 7.08
CA CYS A 51 -25.74 -23.29 5.94
C CYS A 51 -26.02 -22.24 4.86
N MET A 52 -27.30 -21.96 4.56
CA MET A 52 -27.68 -20.91 3.61
C MET A 52 -27.37 -19.51 4.14
N THR A 53 -27.63 -19.24 5.42
CA THR A 53 -27.29 -17.97 6.06
C THR A 53 -25.79 -17.72 6.05
N GLN A 54 -24.98 -18.71 6.40
CA GLN A 54 -23.52 -18.60 6.37
C GLN A 54 -22.99 -18.39 4.94
N GLN A 55 -23.56 -19.09 3.95
CA GLN A 55 -23.20 -18.86 2.55
C GLN A 55 -23.49 -17.43 2.10
N GLN A 56 -24.64 -16.87 2.50
CA GLN A 56 -25.02 -15.50 2.19
C GLN A 56 -24.10 -14.49 2.89
N ASP A 57 -23.78 -14.68 4.17
CA ASP A 57 -22.84 -13.82 4.90
C ASP A 57 -21.46 -13.79 4.23
N LEU A 58 -20.93 -14.96 3.86
CA LEU A 58 -19.67 -15.07 3.13
C LEU A 58 -19.73 -14.36 1.76
N ALA A 59 -20.83 -14.49 1.03
CA ALA A 59 -21.02 -13.81 -0.24
C ALA A 59 -21.08 -12.28 -0.08
N LEU A 60 -21.70 -11.78 0.99
CA LEU A 60 -21.82 -10.34 1.28
C LEU A 60 -20.49 -9.73 1.75
N ARG A 61 -19.69 -10.46 2.52
CA ARG A 61 -18.42 -9.96 3.07
C ARG A 61 -17.30 -9.88 2.04
N LYS A 62 -17.26 -10.82 1.08
CA LYS A 62 -16.15 -10.95 0.12
C LYS A 62 -15.87 -9.66 -0.68
N PRO A 63 -16.85 -8.98 -1.30
CA PRO A 63 -16.60 -7.74 -2.05
C PRO A 63 -16.02 -6.62 -1.18
N GLY A 64 -16.39 -6.56 0.10
CA GLY A 64 -15.85 -5.60 1.05
C GLY A 64 -14.35 -5.80 1.28
N LEU A 65 -13.92 -7.05 1.49
CA LEU A 65 -12.51 -7.39 1.66
C LEU A 65 -11.68 -7.09 0.40
N GLU A 66 -12.22 -7.40 -0.78
CA GLU A 66 -11.57 -7.10 -2.07
C GLU A 66 -11.43 -5.59 -2.28
N SER A 67 -12.46 -4.82 -1.95
CA SER A 67 -12.45 -3.34 -2.02
C SER A 67 -11.43 -2.73 -1.05
N GLU A 68 -11.40 -3.20 0.21
CA GLU A 68 -10.41 -2.77 1.21
C GLU A 68 -8.98 -3.07 0.73
N ARG A 69 -8.74 -4.25 0.14
CA ARG A 69 -7.44 -4.62 -0.43
C ARG A 69 -7.03 -3.68 -1.56
N ALA A 70 -7.94 -3.42 -2.50
CA ALA A 70 -7.68 -2.51 -3.61
C ALA A 70 -7.42 -1.07 -3.14
N ALA A 71 -8.07 -0.63 -2.06
CA ALA A 71 -7.80 0.67 -1.45
C ALA A 71 -6.39 0.75 -0.85
N LEU A 72 -5.97 -0.28 -0.10
CA LEU A 72 -4.61 -0.35 0.44
C LEU A 72 -3.54 -0.38 -0.64
N GLU A 73 -3.78 -1.02 -1.78
CA GLU A 73 -2.83 -1.01 -2.90
C GLU A 73 -2.67 0.39 -3.50
N ARG A 74 -3.78 1.12 -3.67
CA ARG A 74 -3.74 2.53 -4.12
C ARG A 74 -3.03 3.45 -3.11
N GLU A 75 -3.18 3.16 -1.83
CA GLU A 75 -2.48 3.89 -0.76
C GLU A 75 -0.98 3.59 -0.78
N ARG A 76 -0.60 2.32 -0.98
CA ARG A 76 0.78 1.91 -1.15
C ARG A 76 1.44 2.65 -2.31
N GLY A 77 0.79 2.69 -3.47
CA GLY A 77 1.29 3.44 -4.62
C GLY A 77 1.48 4.94 -4.35
N ARG A 78 0.62 5.57 -3.54
CA ARG A 78 0.78 6.97 -3.11
C ARG A 78 1.96 7.16 -2.15
N ILE A 79 2.20 6.20 -1.25
CA ILE A 79 3.38 6.20 -0.38
C ILE A 79 4.65 6.14 -1.24
N ASP A 80 4.71 5.19 -2.20
CA ASP A 80 5.87 5.02 -3.07
C ASP A 80 6.13 6.28 -3.93
N GLN A 81 5.09 6.94 -4.42
CA GLN A 81 5.21 8.25 -5.11
C GLN A 81 5.78 9.34 -4.18
N THR A 82 5.34 9.37 -2.93
CA THR A 82 5.85 10.33 -1.94
C THR A 82 7.32 10.06 -1.62
N GLU A 83 7.74 8.79 -1.55
CA GLU A 83 9.14 8.41 -1.37
C GLU A 83 10.02 8.82 -2.56
N ALA A 84 9.52 8.69 -3.79
CA ALA A 84 10.21 9.18 -4.97
C ALA A 84 10.40 10.71 -4.92
N ALA A 85 9.34 11.45 -4.57
CA ALA A 85 9.41 12.90 -4.40
C ALA A 85 10.40 13.32 -3.30
N LEU A 86 10.47 12.58 -2.19
CA LEU A 86 11.44 12.83 -1.12
C LEU A 86 12.89 12.64 -1.60
N LYS A 87 13.16 11.64 -2.45
CA LYS A 87 14.51 11.46 -3.04
C LYS A 87 14.90 12.63 -3.95
N ASP A 88 13.94 13.14 -4.72
CA ASP A 88 14.18 14.33 -5.56
C ASP A 88 14.43 15.57 -4.69
N ASP A 89 13.67 15.75 -3.62
CA ASP A 89 13.85 16.86 -2.68
C ASP A 89 15.22 16.75 -1.97
N ASP A 90 15.66 15.56 -1.55
CA ASP A 90 17.01 15.31 -1.03
C ASP A 90 18.11 15.73 -2.01
N ALA A 91 17.93 15.43 -3.30
CA ALA A 91 18.89 15.84 -4.33
C ALA A 91 18.96 17.37 -4.46
N LYS A 92 17.82 18.06 -4.38
CA LYS A 92 17.76 19.53 -4.39
C LYS A 92 18.42 20.13 -3.13
N ILE A 93 18.17 19.57 -1.96
CA ILE A 93 18.79 19.99 -0.69
C ILE A 93 20.31 19.82 -0.77
N ARG A 94 20.81 18.69 -1.29
CA ARG A 94 22.24 18.49 -1.51
C ARG A 94 22.84 19.54 -2.44
N LYS A 95 22.13 19.91 -3.51
CA LYS A 95 22.57 20.98 -4.42
C LYS A 95 22.58 22.34 -3.73
N LEU A 96 21.60 22.64 -2.88
CA LEU A 96 21.60 23.87 -2.08
C LEU A 96 22.78 23.92 -1.11
N ALA A 97 23.09 22.81 -0.43
CA ALA A 97 24.26 22.72 0.44
C ALA A 97 25.57 22.98 -0.32
N GLN A 98 25.74 22.39 -1.51
CA GLN A 98 26.89 22.65 -2.37
C GLN A 98 27.00 24.14 -2.78
N THR A 99 25.87 24.77 -3.12
CA THR A 99 25.84 26.21 -3.42
C THR A 99 26.23 27.05 -2.20
N ALA A 100 25.75 26.70 -1.01
CA ALA A 100 26.10 27.39 0.23
C ALA A 100 27.61 27.26 0.54
N ASP A 101 28.18 26.07 0.35
CA ASP A 101 29.61 25.82 0.53
C ASP A 101 30.46 26.63 -0.47
N ASP A 102 30.05 26.69 -1.73
CA ASP A 102 30.73 27.49 -2.77
C ASP A 102 30.69 28.98 -2.45
N ILE A 103 29.53 29.51 -2.05
CA ILE A 103 29.40 30.89 -1.58
C ILE A 103 30.33 31.14 -0.40
N GLY A 104 30.38 30.22 0.57
CA GLY A 104 31.28 30.30 1.72
C GLY A 104 32.75 30.33 1.32
N ARG A 105 33.15 29.53 0.33
CA ARG A 105 34.50 29.52 -0.23
C ARG A 105 34.84 30.84 -0.91
N ARG A 106 34.02 31.28 -1.87
CA ARG A 106 34.20 32.55 -2.61
C ARG A 106 34.21 33.75 -1.67
N THR A 107 33.45 33.70 -0.58
CA THR A 107 33.48 34.72 0.48
C THR A 107 34.86 34.85 1.12
N ARG A 108 35.48 33.72 1.50
CA ARG A 108 36.83 33.72 2.09
C ARG A 108 37.90 34.19 1.09
N GLU A 109 37.79 33.73 -0.16
CA GLU A 109 38.68 34.17 -1.24
C GLU A 109 38.57 35.70 -1.47
N LEU A 110 37.36 36.24 -1.49
CA LEU A 110 37.13 37.68 -1.64
C LEU A 110 37.68 38.47 -0.43
N GLN A 111 37.51 37.98 0.79
CA GLN A 111 38.09 38.61 1.99
C GLN A 111 39.61 38.70 1.91
N GLN A 112 40.28 37.64 1.45
CA GLN A 112 41.73 37.63 1.24
C GLN A 112 42.15 38.64 0.16
N ARG A 113 41.40 38.74 -0.95
CA ARG A 113 41.65 39.73 -2.01
C ARG A 113 41.47 41.16 -1.52
N ILE A 114 40.44 41.43 -0.72
CA ILE A 114 40.23 42.75 -0.12
C ILE A 114 41.41 43.13 0.79
N ALA A 115 41.89 42.21 1.62
CA ALA A 115 43.05 42.45 2.47
C ALA A 115 44.31 42.76 1.65
N ALA A 116 44.60 41.95 0.62
CA ALA A 116 45.73 42.17 -0.27
C ALA A 116 45.64 43.50 -1.03
N TYR A 117 44.45 43.85 -1.53
CA TYR A 117 44.18 45.14 -2.17
C TYR A 117 44.47 46.31 -1.22
N ASN A 118 43.98 46.25 0.02
CA ASN A 118 44.19 47.30 1.02
C ASN A 118 45.68 47.49 1.34
N ASP A 119 46.42 46.40 1.50
CA ASP A 119 47.87 46.43 1.73
C ASP A 119 48.61 47.05 0.52
N ASN A 120 48.26 46.67 -0.70
CA ASN A 120 48.87 47.18 -1.92
C ASN A 120 48.55 48.67 -2.14
N ALA A 121 47.31 49.07 -1.89
CA ALA A 121 46.87 50.45 -1.97
C ALA A 121 47.61 51.32 -0.93
N ALA A 122 47.74 50.85 0.31
CA ALA A 122 48.49 51.54 1.36
C ALA A 122 49.98 51.70 1.00
N ARG A 123 50.61 50.63 0.48
CA ARG A 123 52.01 50.68 0.00
C ARG A 123 52.18 51.69 -1.15
N PHE A 124 51.30 51.65 -2.14
CA PHE A 124 51.32 52.59 -3.26
C PHE A 124 51.16 54.05 -2.79
N GLN A 125 50.22 54.30 -1.87
CA GLN A 125 50.01 55.60 -1.26
C GLN A 125 51.27 56.08 -0.51
N SER A 126 51.89 55.21 0.29
CA SER A 126 53.08 55.55 1.09
C SER A 126 54.32 55.82 0.23
N ALA A 127 54.44 55.18 -0.93
CA ALA A 127 55.59 55.34 -1.81
C ALA A 127 55.65 56.72 -2.50
N ASN A 128 54.53 57.47 -2.54
CA ASN A 128 54.43 58.77 -3.22
C ASN A 128 55.02 58.79 -4.64
N ALA A 129 54.95 57.65 -5.34
CA ALA A 129 55.52 57.49 -6.67
C ALA A 129 54.74 58.31 -7.71
N SER A 130 55.45 58.92 -8.66
CA SER A 130 54.88 59.74 -9.73
C SER A 130 55.43 59.34 -11.10
N GLY A 131 54.74 59.78 -12.16
CA GLY A 131 55.10 59.50 -13.54
C GLY A 131 54.44 58.24 -14.14
N PRO A 132 54.79 57.88 -15.39
CA PRO A 132 54.03 56.92 -16.19
C PRO A 132 53.87 55.52 -15.57
N THR A 133 54.83 55.08 -14.76
CA THR A 133 54.76 53.78 -14.07
C THR A 133 53.78 53.82 -12.89
N ALA A 134 53.76 54.92 -12.13
CA ALA A 134 52.80 55.11 -11.04
C ALA A 134 51.36 55.22 -11.57
N ASP A 135 51.16 55.88 -12.72
CA ASP A 135 49.86 55.96 -13.37
C ASP A 135 49.34 54.59 -13.81
N ARG A 136 50.21 53.72 -14.34
CA ARG A 136 49.85 52.33 -14.66
C ARG A 136 49.44 51.54 -13.43
N GLN A 137 50.18 51.67 -12.33
CA GLN A 137 49.86 50.98 -11.09
C GLN A 137 48.55 51.48 -10.46
N ARG A 138 48.27 52.79 -10.53
CA ARG A 138 47.00 53.38 -10.10
C ARG A 138 45.82 52.78 -10.88
N ARG A 139 45.92 52.71 -12.20
CA ARG A 139 44.89 52.07 -13.04
C ARG A 139 44.69 50.60 -12.71
N ALA A 140 45.76 49.87 -12.37
CA ALA A 140 45.66 48.48 -11.94
C ALA A 140 44.88 48.34 -10.63
N LEU A 141 45.16 49.20 -9.63
CA LEU A 141 44.41 49.25 -8.36
C LEU A 141 42.94 49.63 -8.59
N ASP A 142 42.66 50.63 -9.43
CA ASP A 142 41.28 51.03 -9.75
C ASP A 142 40.49 49.87 -10.39
N ASN A 143 41.11 49.14 -11.32
CA ASN A 143 40.52 47.95 -11.94
C ASN A 143 40.28 46.82 -10.93
N GLU A 144 41.22 46.59 -10.01
CA GLU A 144 41.08 45.57 -8.97
C GLU A 144 39.96 45.93 -7.99
N LYS A 145 39.86 47.21 -7.59
CA LYS A 145 38.75 47.71 -6.76
C LYS A 145 37.40 47.49 -7.44
N ALA A 146 37.29 47.84 -8.72
CA ALA A 146 36.06 47.63 -9.49
C ALA A 146 35.71 46.13 -9.63
N ALA A 147 36.71 45.25 -9.70
CA ALA A 147 36.47 43.80 -9.68
C ALA A 147 35.98 43.31 -8.32
N ILE A 148 36.60 43.75 -7.22
CA ILE A 148 36.19 43.44 -5.85
C ILE A 148 34.75 43.90 -5.59
N ASP A 149 34.38 45.10 -6.03
CA ASP A 149 33.02 45.62 -5.84
C ASP A 149 31.97 44.79 -6.59
N ARG A 150 32.28 44.38 -7.82
CA ARG A 150 31.41 43.46 -8.60
C ARG A 150 31.26 42.11 -7.92
N ASP A 151 32.37 41.52 -7.46
CA ASP A 151 32.35 40.21 -6.81
C ASP A 151 31.61 40.28 -5.45
N THR A 152 31.71 41.40 -4.75
CA THR A 152 30.95 41.66 -3.51
C THR A 152 29.46 41.70 -3.79
N ALA A 153 29.03 42.52 -4.76
CA ALA A 153 27.63 42.63 -5.13
C ALA A 153 27.04 41.29 -5.62
N GLN A 154 27.81 40.52 -6.38
CA GLN A 154 27.39 39.19 -6.83
C GLN A 154 27.22 38.23 -5.64
N LEU A 155 28.15 38.19 -4.69
CA LEU A 155 28.03 37.32 -3.52
C LEU A 155 26.87 37.70 -2.61
N GLU A 156 26.58 38.99 -2.46
CA GLU A 156 25.39 39.44 -1.73
C GLU A 156 24.10 38.99 -2.42
N SER A 157 24.02 39.11 -3.74
CA SER A 157 22.90 38.60 -4.53
C SER A 157 22.74 37.08 -4.40
N ASP A 158 23.83 36.33 -4.52
CA ASP A 158 23.83 34.86 -4.39
C ASP A 158 23.33 34.43 -2.99
N ARG A 159 23.76 35.11 -1.92
CA ARG A 159 23.29 34.84 -0.55
C ARG A 159 21.82 35.17 -0.37
N ALA A 160 21.37 36.32 -0.89
CA ALA A 160 19.98 36.74 -0.80
C ALA A 160 19.04 35.76 -1.54
N ALA A 161 19.49 35.22 -2.68
CA ALA A 161 18.74 34.22 -3.43
C ALA A 161 18.62 32.87 -2.69
N LEU A 162 19.61 32.49 -1.88
CA LEU A 162 19.64 31.20 -1.20
C LEU A 162 18.70 31.13 0.02
N GLY A 163 18.59 32.22 0.80
CA GLY A 163 17.89 32.23 2.10
C GLY A 163 16.43 31.75 2.05
N PRO A 164 15.51 32.47 1.38
CA PRO A 164 14.09 32.11 1.36
C PRO A 164 13.82 30.74 0.73
N GLY A 165 14.57 30.38 -0.32
CA GLY A 165 14.41 29.10 -1.01
C GLY A 165 14.85 27.90 -0.17
N ALA A 166 15.95 28.04 0.58
CA ALA A 166 16.44 26.96 1.45
C ALA A 166 15.52 26.71 2.65
N GLU A 167 15.02 27.78 3.28
CA GLU A 167 14.09 27.65 4.42
C GLU A 167 12.77 26.99 4.00
N GLN A 168 12.19 27.43 2.88
CA GLN A 168 10.95 26.84 2.38
C GLN A 168 11.15 25.37 1.99
N MET A 169 12.26 25.04 1.32
CA MET A 169 12.56 23.66 0.94
C MET A 169 12.71 22.74 2.17
N ALA A 170 13.36 23.21 3.23
CA ALA A 170 13.48 22.44 4.47
C ALA A 170 12.12 22.20 5.14
N LYS A 171 11.25 23.22 5.16
CA LYS A 171 9.88 23.10 5.69
C LYS A 171 9.06 22.09 4.88
N ASP A 172 9.07 22.21 3.56
CA ASP A 172 8.32 21.34 2.66
C ASP A 172 8.80 19.89 2.75
N PHE A 173 10.13 19.68 2.80
CA PHE A 173 10.72 18.37 2.98
C PHE A 173 10.29 17.72 4.29
N ASN A 174 10.42 18.43 5.42
CA ASN A 174 10.03 17.91 6.72
C ASN A 174 8.53 17.57 6.78
N ALA A 175 7.68 18.46 6.26
CA ALA A 175 6.24 18.23 6.18
C ALA A 175 5.91 16.98 5.35
N ARG A 176 6.61 16.78 4.22
CA ARG A 176 6.44 15.60 3.36
C ARG A 176 6.91 14.32 4.06
N VAL A 177 8.03 14.37 4.79
CA VAL A 177 8.52 13.23 5.60
C VAL A 177 7.49 12.85 6.65
N GLU A 178 6.97 13.81 7.40
CA GLU A 178 5.94 13.54 8.41
C GLU A 178 4.67 12.96 7.78
N ALA A 179 4.19 13.53 6.67
CA ALA A 179 3.03 13.03 5.96
C ALA A 179 3.23 11.59 5.47
N ARG A 180 4.43 11.28 4.93
CA ARG A 180 4.79 9.92 4.52
C ARG A 180 4.77 8.97 5.70
N ASN A 181 5.39 9.33 6.82
CA ASN A 181 5.46 8.47 8.01
C ASN A 181 4.05 8.16 8.55
N ARG A 182 3.19 9.18 8.68
CA ARG A 182 1.78 8.98 9.07
C ARG A 182 1.05 8.04 8.10
N ALA A 183 1.22 8.25 6.79
CA ALA A 183 0.60 7.39 5.78
C ALA A 183 1.08 5.93 5.86
N VAL A 184 2.37 5.71 6.14
CA VAL A 184 2.93 4.36 6.35
C VAL A 184 2.35 3.70 7.59
N ASP A 185 2.25 4.42 8.71
CA ASP A 185 1.68 3.90 9.95
C ASP A 185 0.20 3.53 9.78
N ASP A 186 -0.58 4.43 9.18
CA ASP A 186 -2.00 4.21 8.88
C ASP A 186 -2.20 3.02 7.94
N TRP A 187 -1.38 2.93 6.88
CA TRP A 187 -1.41 1.81 5.94
C TRP A 187 -1.08 0.49 6.64
N ASN A 188 -0.03 0.46 7.48
CA ASN A 188 0.36 -0.72 8.24
C ASN A 188 -0.76 -1.18 9.17
N ALA A 189 -1.37 -0.26 9.91
CA ALA A 189 -2.47 -0.57 10.83
C ALA A 189 -3.69 -1.14 10.09
N ARG A 190 -4.08 -0.53 8.97
CA ARG A 190 -5.20 -0.99 8.15
C ARG A 190 -4.92 -2.30 7.43
N ASN A 191 -3.68 -2.51 6.97
CA ASN A 191 -3.25 -3.76 6.36
C ASN A 191 -3.30 -4.92 7.37
N GLN A 192 -2.85 -4.70 8.60
CA GLN A 192 -2.98 -5.68 9.69
C GLN A 192 -4.45 -5.97 10.02
N ALA A 193 -5.31 -4.95 10.06
CA ALA A 193 -6.74 -5.14 10.30
C ALA A 193 -7.39 -5.97 9.17
N LEU A 194 -7.05 -5.68 7.92
CA LEU A 194 -7.55 -6.45 6.76
C LEU A 194 -7.04 -7.89 6.79
N ALA A 195 -5.79 -8.13 7.17
CA ALA A 195 -5.25 -9.48 7.31
C ALA A 195 -6.06 -10.31 8.33
N LYS A 196 -6.41 -9.72 9.48
CA LYS A 196 -7.26 -10.37 10.49
C LYS A 196 -8.67 -10.66 9.96
N LYS A 197 -9.30 -9.70 9.28
CA LYS A 197 -10.64 -9.90 8.67
C LYS A 197 -10.62 -11.00 7.60
N THR A 198 -9.57 -11.03 6.78
CA THR A 198 -9.38 -12.02 5.73
C THR A 198 -9.17 -13.41 6.34
N GLN A 199 -8.37 -13.52 7.39
CA GLN A 199 -8.19 -14.79 8.10
C GLN A 199 -9.50 -15.30 8.70
N ALA A 200 -10.28 -14.43 9.34
CA ALA A 200 -11.59 -14.81 9.87
C ALA A 200 -12.54 -15.28 8.76
N TYR A 201 -12.57 -14.56 7.63
CA TYR A 201 -13.35 -14.95 6.45
C TYR A 201 -12.94 -16.33 5.91
N GLU A 202 -11.64 -16.60 5.80
CA GLU A 202 -11.15 -17.90 5.32
C GLU A 202 -11.49 -19.04 6.29
N THR A 203 -11.40 -18.80 7.61
CA THR A 203 -11.84 -19.76 8.61
C THR A 203 -13.34 -20.03 8.49
N ASP A 204 -14.18 -18.99 8.39
CA ASP A 204 -15.63 -19.13 8.23
C ASP A 204 -15.98 -19.87 6.94
N ARG A 205 -15.25 -19.58 5.86
CA ARG A 205 -15.38 -20.27 4.57
C ARG A 205 -15.03 -21.75 4.71
N GLN A 206 -13.89 -22.08 5.33
CA GLN A 206 -13.47 -23.47 5.53
C GLN A 206 -14.47 -24.25 6.38
N ASN A 207 -14.97 -23.65 7.47
CA ASN A 207 -16.01 -24.25 8.31
C ASN A 207 -17.28 -24.53 7.49
N TRP A 208 -17.73 -23.56 6.68
CA TRP A 208 -18.85 -23.78 5.77
C TRP A 208 -18.57 -24.92 4.78
N GLN A 209 -17.35 -25.03 4.24
CA GLN A 209 -17.00 -26.13 3.34
C GLN A 209 -17.06 -27.50 4.03
N ILE A 210 -16.61 -27.59 5.29
CA ILE A 210 -16.63 -28.84 6.06
C ILE A 210 -18.07 -29.24 6.42
N ASP A 211 -18.85 -28.27 6.91
CA ASP A 211 -20.15 -28.54 7.51
C ASP A 211 -21.27 -28.59 6.48
N CYS A 212 -21.18 -27.78 5.42
CA CYS A 212 -22.28 -27.52 4.50
C CYS A 212 -22.01 -27.92 3.04
N GLU A 213 -20.77 -27.80 2.55
CA GLU A 213 -20.49 -28.08 1.14
C GLU A 213 -20.72 -29.57 0.78
N GLY A 214 -21.43 -29.79 -0.31
CA GLY A 214 -21.78 -31.09 -0.84
C GLY A 214 -22.84 -31.87 -0.06
N LYS A 215 -23.38 -31.33 1.04
CA LYS A 215 -24.49 -31.94 1.78
C LYS A 215 -25.78 -31.86 0.97
N SER A 216 -26.60 -32.90 1.06
CA SER A 216 -27.88 -32.97 0.35
C SER A 216 -28.97 -32.26 1.17
N TYR A 217 -29.99 -31.72 0.53
CA TYR A 217 -31.14 -31.10 1.20
C TYR A 217 -32.41 -31.28 0.39
N ARG A 218 -33.57 -31.20 1.04
CA ARG A 218 -34.87 -31.27 0.35
C ARG A 218 -35.22 -29.91 -0.23
N GLU A 219 -35.63 -29.88 -1.50
CA GLU A 219 -36.02 -28.65 -2.18
C GLU A 219 -37.21 -27.93 -1.49
N ASP A 220 -38.12 -28.69 -0.88
CA ASP A 220 -39.25 -28.12 -0.13
C ASP A 220 -38.80 -27.37 1.13
N ASP A 221 -37.73 -27.84 1.79
CA ASP A 221 -37.15 -27.18 2.97
C ASP A 221 -36.48 -25.86 2.55
N GLU A 222 -35.76 -25.84 1.42
CA GLU A 222 -35.20 -24.61 0.83
C GLU A 222 -36.29 -23.59 0.51
N LYS A 223 -37.38 -24.02 -0.15
CA LYS A 223 -38.52 -23.14 -0.47
C LYS A 223 -39.23 -22.62 0.77
N ALA A 224 -39.31 -23.41 1.84
CA ALA A 224 -39.88 -22.99 3.11
C ALA A 224 -39.01 -21.91 3.77
N ILE A 225 -37.69 -22.14 3.85
CA ILE A 225 -36.72 -21.19 4.40
C ILE A 225 -36.74 -19.86 3.64
N GLN A 226 -36.75 -19.91 2.30
CA GLN A 226 -36.82 -18.69 1.47
C GLN A 226 -38.10 -17.89 1.66
N LYS A 227 -39.20 -18.54 2.09
CA LYS A 227 -40.48 -17.90 2.43
C LYS A 227 -40.56 -17.42 3.88
N GLY A 228 -39.47 -17.53 4.65
CA GLY A 228 -39.40 -17.12 6.05
C GLY A 228 -40.09 -18.08 7.03
N LYS A 229 -40.32 -19.34 6.62
CA LYS A 229 -40.80 -20.41 7.50
C LYS A 229 -39.65 -21.20 8.07
#